data_AF-A0A961RLW7-F1
#
_entry.id   AF-A0A961RLW7-F1
#
_cell.length_a   1.000
_cell.length_b   1.000
_cell.length_c   1.000
_cell.angle_alpha   90.00
_cell.angle_beta   90.00
_cell.angle_gamma   90.00
#
_symmetry.space_group_name_H-M   'P 1'
#
loop_
_entity.id
_entity.type
_entity.pdbx_description
1 polymer ?
#
loop_
_entity_poly.entity_id
_entity_poly.type
_entity_poly.pdbx_seq_one_letter_code
_entity_poly.pdbx_strand_id
1 'polypeptide(L)'
;LILQVTFTDASTAVKAAGDLDVPLAIWAVPEPRLGGRLRLNAFCGLNLASHALSLNGRGFGWLYADPETVPGGDIDDLLDGGRLSGHLEGRVAAMPAEPGRAIAAAISGRRIGRIGQHPEGFDTCAYAPGKLATLAGVTVDEIGLERLFETARGVPDADVSAVRALADEQLDSLDTVDQAELDRSLRLKAALSQIGGKGGYDAFAIRCWPETFTEYGGAVCGPVSMMGEERVPCACEADVYGALTQMILQEAAGAPVFLTDLVDVDAADDSAVVWHCGQAPISMLAEGERAGATIHTNRKMPL
;
A
#
# COMPACT_ATOMS: atom_id res chain seq x y z
N LEU A 1 9.85 -16.15 -20.39
CA LEU A 1 9.52 -16.52 -19.00
C LEU A 1 10.20 -15.53 -18.06
N ILE A 2 9.43 -14.90 -17.18
CA ILE A 2 9.90 -14.11 -16.03
C ILE A 2 9.69 -14.99 -14.79
N LEU A 3 10.75 -15.23 -14.03
CA LEU A 3 10.67 -15.94 -12.75
C LEU A 3 10.57 -14.91 -11.62
N GLN A 4 9.38 -14.77 -11.03
CA GLN A 4 9.11 -13.89 -9.90
C GLN A 4 9.44 -14.62 -8.59
N VAL A 5 10.71 -14.55 -8.17
CA VAL A 5 11.16 -15.20 -6.93
C VAL A 5 11.02 -14.32 -5.70
N THR A 6 10.84 -13.01 -5.88
CA THR A 6 10.64 -12.08 -4.77
C THR A 6 9.79 -10.88 -5.20
N PHE A 7 9.55 -9.89 -4.34
CA PHE A 7 8.95 -8.63 -4.73
C PHE A 7 9.94 -7.74 -5.48
N THR A 8 9.49 -7.21 -6.62
CA THR A 8 10.19 -6.19 -7.41
C THR A 8 9.17 -5.22 -7.97
N ASP A 9 9.55 -3.97 -8.23
CA ASP A 9 8.70 -3.09 -9.02
C ASP A 9 8.50 -3.63 -10.45
N ALA A 10 7.49 -3.12 -11.16
CA ALA A 10 7.13 -3.63 -12.47
C ALA A 10 7.99 -3.11 -13.63
N SER A 11 8.95 -2.20 -13.40
CA SER A 11 9.66 -1.49 -14.48
C SER A 11 10.38 -2.47 -15.42
N THR A 12 11.03 -3.49 -14.86
CA THR A 12 11.73 -4.51 -15.65
C THR A 12 10.77 -5.34 -16.50
N ALA A 13 9.64 -5.76 -15.92
CA ALA A 13 8.64 -6.57 -16.62
C ALA A 13 7.99 -5.77 -17.76
N VAL A 14 7.59 -4.52 -17.49
CA VAL A 14 7.00 -3.62 -18.48
C VAL A 14 8.01 -3.30 -19.59
N LYS A 15 9.26 -3.00 -19.25
CA LYS A 15 10.31 -2.74 -20.24
C LYS A 15 10.56 -3.94 -21.14
N ALA A 16 10.72 -5.14 -20.56
CA ALA A 16 10.89 -6.37 -21.33
C ALA A 16 9.69 -6.61 -22.26
N ALA A 17 8.47 -6.35 -21.78
CA ALA A 17 7.27 -6.52 -22.58
C ALA A 17 7.13 -5.50 -23.72
N GLY A 18 7.68 -4.30 -23.58
CA GLY A 18 7.71 -3.27 -24.61
C GLY A 18 8.83 -3.46 -25.65
N ASP A 19 9.99 -3.95 -25.22
CA ASP A 19 11.16 -4.13 -26.08
C ASP A 19 11.15 -5.46 -26.85
N LEU A 20 10.39 -6.46 -26.39
CA LEU A 20 10.34 -7.80 -26.97
C LEU A 20 8.96 -8.10 -27.57
N ASP A 21 8.94 -8.53 -28.83
CA ASP A 21 7.74 -9.01 -29.52
C ASP A 21 7.62 -10.55 -29.40
N VAL A 22 7.54 -11.03 -28.16
CA VAL A 22 7.37 -12.46 -27.83
C VAL A 22 6.32 -12.63 -26.75
N PRO A 23 5.65 -13.80 -26.66
CA PRO A 23 4.76 -14.11 -25.55
C PRO A 23 5.46 -13.99 -24.20
N LEU A 24 4.78 -13.35 -23.24
CA LEU A 24 5.26 -13.22 -21.86
C LEU A 24 4.56 -14.23 -20.98
N ALA A 25 5.31 -14.77 -20.02
CA ALA A 25 4.79 -15.65 -19.00
C ALA A 25 5.51 -15.32 -17.68
N ILE A 26 4.77 -15.26 -16.58
CA ILE A 26 5.31 -15.02 -15.24
C ILE A 26 5.09 -16.28 -14.40
N TRP A 27 6.16 -16.81 -13.82
CA TRP A 27 6.07 -17.87 -12.83
C TRP A 27 6.51 -17.32 -11.47
N ALA A 28 5.58 -17.28 -10.52
CA ALA A 28 5.84 -16.90 -9.13
C ALA A 28 5.89 -18.12 -8.20
N VAL A 29 6.78 -18.07 -7.23
CA VAL A 29 7.00 -19.16 -6.26
C VAL A 29 6.23 -18.87 -4.96
N PRO A 30 5.48 -19.84 -4.41
CA PRO A 30 4.73 -19.63 -3.17
C PRO A 30 5.58 -19.24 -1.96
N GLU A 31 5.06 -18.34 -1.13
CA GLU A 31 5.71 -17.96 0.12
C GLU A 31 5.62 -19.12 1.13
N PRO A 32 6.74 -19.60 1.68
CA PRO A 32 6.69 -20.64 2.69
C PRO A 32 6.21 -20.06 4.03
N ARG A 33 5.16 -20.65 4.60
CA ARG A 33 4.55 -20.25 5.89
C ARG A 33 5.36 -20.68 7.12
N LEU A 34 6.63 -20.29 7.17
CA LEU A 34 7.57 -20.67 8.25
C LEU A 34 7.51 -19.73 9.47
N GLY A 35 6.68 -18.69 9.39
CA GLY A 35 6.65 -17.60 10.37
C GLY A 35 7.85 -16.64 10.26
N GLY A 36 7.80 -15.55 11.00
CA GLY A 36 8.86 -14.54 11.01
C GLY A 36 8.83 -13.60 9.79
N ARG A 37 10.01 -13.22 9.29
CA ARG A 37 10.13 -12.25 8.19
C ARG A 37 9.76 -12.87 6.85
N LEU A 38 8.96 -12.13 6.10
CA LEU A 38 8.63 -12.41 4.71
C LEU A 38 9.90 -12.52 3.85
N ARG A 39 10.03 -13.61 3.08
CA ARG A 39 11.27 -13.88 2.33
C ARG A 39 11.14 -13.65 0.85
N LEU A 40 10.08 -14.18 0.24
CA LEU A 40 9.86 -14.07 -1.19
C LEU A 40 8.97 -12.85 -1.45
N ASN A 41 7.76 -12.82 -0.93
CA ASN A 41 6.72 -11.86 -1.33
C ASN A 41 6.45 -11.90 -2.86
N ALA A 42 6.64 -13.07 -3.47
CA ALA A 42 6.55 -13.26 -4.91
C ALA A 42 5.12 -13.12 -5.45
N PHE A 43 4.11 -13.51 -4.67
CA PHE A 43 2.71 -13.32 -5.08
C PHE A 43 2.34 -11.84 -5.17
N CYS A 44 2.80 -11.00 -4.25
CA CYS A 44 2.64 -9.55 -4.35
C CYS A 44 3.34 -9.02 -5.62
N GLY A 45 4.58 -9.44 -5.88
CA GLY A 45 5.30 -9.09 -7.12
C GLY A 45 4.57 -9.53 -8.39
N LEU A 46 3.97 -10.73 -8.38
CA LEU A 46 3.13 -11.23 -9.46
C LEU A 46 1.92 -10.33 -9.70
N ASN A 47 1.20 -9.94 -8.64
CA ASN A 47 0.04 -9.05 -8.75
C ASN A 47 0.44 -7.67 -9.31
N LEU A 48 1.53 -7.08 -8.81
CA LEU A 48 2.03 -5.79 -9.28
C LEU A 48 2.42 -5.84 -10.77
N ALA A 49 3.23 -6.83 -11.17
CA ALA A 49 3.63 -7.00 -12.56
C ALA A 49 2.44 -7.31 -13.47
N SER A 50 1.52 -8.17 -13.04
CA SER A 50 0.30 -8.52 -13.78
C SER A 50 -0.58 -7.30 -14.07
N HIS A 51 -0.79 -6.46 -13.05
CA HIS A 51 -1.59 -5.26 -13.19
C HIS A 51 -0.88 -4.22 -14.08
N ALA A 52 0.42 -3.97 -13.88
CA ALA A 52 1.19 -3.05 -14.72
C ALA A 52 1.22 -3.48 -16.20
N LEU A 53 1.43 -4.77 -16.49
CA LEU A 53 1.37 -5.30 -17.87
C LEU A 53 -0.02 -5.12 -18.49
N SER A 54 -1.08 -5.36 -17.71
CA SER A 54 -2.46 -5.17 -18.15
C SER A 54 -2.75 -3.69 -18.49
N LEU A 55 -2.29 -2.75 -17.66
CA LEU A 55 -2.42 -1.31 -17.92
C LEU A 55 -1.67 -0.87 -19.18
N ASN A 56 -0.56 -1.54 -19.49
CA ASN A 56 0.23 -1.31 -20.69
C ASN A 56 -0.24 -2.14 -21.91
N GLY A 57 -1.42 -2.79 -21.82
CA GLY A 57 -2.02 -3.54 -22.94
C GLY A 57 -1.22 -4.77 -23.37
N ARG A 58 -0.41 -5.34 -22.46
CA ARG A 58 0.41 -6.52 -22.73
C ARG A 58 -0.25 -7.76 -22.13
N GLY A 59 -0.54 -8.74 -22.98
CA GLY A 59 -0.99 -10.06 -22.56
C GLY A 59 0.18 -10.87 -21.97
N PHE A 60 -0.11 -11.69 -20.97
CA PHE A 60 0.87 -12.56 -20.33
C PHE A 60 0.20 -13.82 -19.79
N GLY A 61 0.92 -14.93 -19.78
CA GLY A 61 0.55 -16.11 -19.00
C GLY A 61 1.04 -16.02 -17.56
N TRP A 62 0.41 -16.72 -16.63
CA TRP A 62 0.92 -16.80 -15.26
C TRP A 62 0.77 -18.16 -14.60
N LEU A 63 1.67 -18.43 -13.65
CA LEU A 63 1.69 -19.61 -12.80
C LEU A 63 2.15 -19.22 -11.40
N TYR A 64 1.43 -19.67 -10.38
CA TYR A 64 1.84 -19.57 -8.97
C TYR A 64 1.95 -20.99 -8.43
N ALA A 65 3.16 -21.53 -8.39
CA ALA A 65 3.40 -22.93 -8.04
C ALA A 65 4.85 -23.15 -7.57
N ASP A 66 5.04 -24.11 -6.68
CA ASP A 66 6.36 -24.50 -6.19
C ASP A 66 7.10 -25.31 -7.29
N PRO A 67 8.35 -24.96 -7.64
CA PRO A 67 9.14 -25.65 -8.66
C PRO A 67 9.41 -27.14 -8.39
N GLU A 68 9.35 -27.59 -7.14
CA GLU A 68 9.55 -29.00 -6.79
C GLU A 68 8.27 -29.83 -6.91
N THR A 69 7.09 -29.20 -6.88
CA THR A 69 5.80 -29.93 -6.84
C THR A 69 4.87 -29.60 -8.01
N VAL A 70 5.19 -28.59 -8.81
CA VAL A 70 4.42 -28.19 -9.99
C VAL A 70 4.27 -29.38 -10.97
N PRO A 71 3.03 -29.70 -11.42
CA PRO A 71 2.83 -30.68 -12.47
C PRO A 71 3.53 -30.25 -13.77
N GLY A 72 4.23 -31.17 -14.44
CA GLY A 72 4.97 -30.84 -15.68
C GLY A 72 4.09 -30.18 -16.76
N GLY A 73 2.83 -30.62 -16.89
CA GLY A 73 1.88 -30.05 -17.85
C GLY A 73 1.53 -28.58 -17.59
N ASP A 74 1.58 -28.11 -16.34
CA ASP A 74 1.29 -26.71 -16.02
C ASP A 74 2.39 -25.75 -16.52
N ILE A 75 3.65 -26.23 -16.58
CA ILE A 75 4.76 -25.49 -17.15
C ILE A 75 4.62 -25.44 -18.67
N ASP A 76 4.31 -26.57 -19.30
CA ASP A 76 4.07 -26.63 -20.75
C ASP A 76 2.92 -25.68 -21.14
N ASP A 77 1.78 -25.75 -20.44
CA ASP A 77 0.64 -24.85 -20.64
C ASP A 77 1.01 -23.37 -20.42
N LEU A 78 1.88 -23.07 -19.46
CA LEU A 78 2.35 -21.70 -19.24
C LEU A 78 3.16 -21.19 -20.44
N LEU A 79 4.07 -22.01 -20.98
CA LEU A 79 4.97 -21.64 -22.07
C LEU A 79 4.27 -21.62 -23.43
N ASP A 80 3.28 -22.49 -23.63
CA ASP A 80 2.50 -22.61 -24.87
C ASP A 80 1.31 -21.63 -24.93
N GLY A 81 1.06 -20.86 -23.86
CA GLY A 81 0.00 -19.86 -23.80
C GLY A 81 -1.38 -20.40 -23.41
N GLY A 82 -1.45 -21.59 -22.81
CA GLY A 82 -2.67 -22.16 -22.22
C GLY A 82 -3.15 -21.42 -20.96
N ARG A 83 -2.30 -20.58 -20.35
CA ARG A 83 -2.58 -19.86 -19.09
C ARG A 83 -2.63 -18.33 -19.23
N LEU A 84 -3.08 -17.81 -20.38
CA LEU A 84 -3.14 -16.38 -20.63
C LEU A 84 -4.10 -15.67 -19.65
N SER A 85 -3.61 -14.60 -19.05
CA SER A 85 -4.40 -13.61 -18.33
C SER A 85 -4.81 -12.47 -19.25
N GLY A 86 -5.97 -11.89 -18.97
CA GLY A 86 -6.53 -10.77 -19.72
C GLY A 86 -6.93 -9.61 -18.81
N HIS A 87 -7.34 -8.52 -19.43
CA HIS A 87 -7.88 -7.38 -18.70
C HIS A 87 -9.24 -7.72 -18.10
N LEU A 88 -9.41 -7.51 -16.80
CA LEU A 88 -10.71 -7.61 -16.14
C LEU A 88 -11.48 -6.30 -16.36
N GLU A 89 -12.58 -6.37 -17.11
CA GLU A 89 -13.48 -5.24 -17.27
C GLU A 89 -14.38 -5.08 -16.03
N GLY A 90 -14.30 -3.91 -15.40
CA GLY A 90 -15.20 -3.54 -14.32
C GLY A 90 -16.66 -3.48 -14.81
N ARG A 91 -17.59 -3.97 -13.99
CA ARG A 91 -19.03 -3.92 -14.29
C ARG A 91 -19.71 -2.86 -13.44
N VAL A 92 -20.52 -2.01 -14.06
CA VAL A 92 -21.40 -1.08 -13.33
C VAL A 92 -22.58 -1.87 -12.78
N ALA A 93 -22.82 -1.77 -11.48
CA ALA A 93 -24.02 -2.34 -10.87
C ALA A 93 -25.25 -1.60 -11.40
N ALA A 94 -26.13 -2.31 -12.12
CA ALA A 94 -27.33 -1.72 -12.71
C ALA A 94 -28.30 -1.13 -11.66
N MET A 95 -28.31 -1.69 -10.45
CA MET A 95 -29.09 -1.21 -9.31
C MET A 95 -28.20 -1.20 -8.06
N PRO A 96 -27.57 -0.07 -7.71
CA PRO A 96 -26.74 0.00 -6.52
C PRO A 96 -27.61 -0.20 -5.27
N ALA A 97 -27.17 -1.01 -4.30
CA ALA A 97 -27.87 -1.21 -3.05
C ALA A 97 -27.95 0.10 -2.24
N GLU A 98 -28.94 0.23 -1.35
CA GLU A 98 -29.10 1.41 -0.49
C GLU A 98 -27.83 1.74 0.32
N PRO A 99 -27.15 0.76 0.98
CA PRO A 99 -25.90 1.04 1.68
C PRO A 99 -24.82 1.59 0.75
N GLY A 100 -24.71 1.06 -0.47
CA GLY A 100 -23.75 1.53 -1.46
C GLY A 100 -24.01 2.98 -1.89
N ARG A 101 -25.29 3.37 -2.04
CA ARG A 101 -25.65 4.77 -2.34
C ARG A 101 -25.34 5.71 -1.17
N ALA A 102 -25.59 5.27 0.06
CA ALA A 102 -25.28 6.06 1.26
C ALA A 102 -23.77 6.31 1.39
N ILE A 103 -22.95 5.26 1.20
CA ILE A 103 -21.48 5.37 1.20
C ILE A 103 -21.02 6.33 0.09
N ALA A 104 -21.52 6.16 -1.13
CA ALA A 104 -21.16 7.04 -2.26
C ALA A 104 -21.50 8.51 -1.98
N ALA A 105 -22.67 8.78 -1.37
CA ALA A 105 -23.06 10.13 -0.97
C ALA A 105 -22.16 10.68 0.15
N ALA A 106 -21.76 9.86 1.12
CA ALA A 106 -20.92 10.26 2.25
C ALA A 106 -19.47 10.60 1.86
N ILE A 107 -18.94 9.98 0.79
CA ILE A 107 -17.60 10.26 0.28
C ILE A 107 -17.57 11.35 -0.79
N SER A 108 -18.71 11.65 -1.43
CA SER A 108 -18.78 12.66 -2.48
C SER A 108 -18.43 14.04 -1.91
N GLY A 109 -17.52 14.74 -2.59
CA GLY A 109 -16.99 16.03 -2.17
C GLY A 109 -15.78 15.96 -1.22
N ARG A 110 -15.38 14.76 -0.78
CA ARG A 110 -14.14 14.57 -0.02
C ARG A 110 -12.89 14.86 -0.85
N ARG A 111 -11.79 15.13 -0.15
CA ARG A 111 -10.54 15.59 -0.75
C ARG A 111 -9.36 14.72 -0.32
N ILE A 112 -8.53 14.33 -1.28
CA ILE A 112 -7.30 13.57 -1.05
C ILE A 112 -6.11 14.51 -1.22
N GLY A 113 -5.21 14.56 -0.23
CA GLY A 113 -3.90 15.17 -0.39
C GLY A 113 -2.90 14.15 -0.93
N ARG A 114 -2.41 14.33 -2.16
CA ARG A 114 -1.38 13.45 -2.73
C ARG A 114 0.00 14.04 -2.48
N ILE A 115 0.77 13.42 -1.58
CA ILE A 115 2.11 13.88 -1.19
C ILE A 115 3.17 13.10 -1.98
N GLY A 116 3.82 13.77 -2.93
CA GLY A 116 4.80 13.17 -3.83
C GLY A 116 4.18 12.38 -4.99
N GLN A 117 5.05 11.71 -5.76
CA GLN A 117 4.66 10.86 -6.89
C GLN A 117 4.81 9.38 -6.52
N HIS A 118 4.03 8.51 -7.18
CA HIS A 118 4.23 7.07 -7.00
C HIS A 118 5.64 6.66 -7.45
N PRO A 119 6.24 5.60 -6.88
CA PRO A 119 7.55 5.11 -7.31
C PRO A 119 7.54 4.62 -8.76
N GLU A 120 8.72 4.58 -9.38
CA GLU A 120 8.89 3.97 -10.70
C GLU A 120 8.50 2.49 -10.63
N GLY A 121 7.83 2.00 -11.68
CA GLY A 121 7.33 0.63 -11.73
C GLY A 121 6.06 0.37 -10.91
N PHE A 122 5.44 1.42 -10.36
CA PHE A 122 4.13 1.38 -9.69
C PHE A 122 3.06 2.06 -10.55
N ASP A 123 3.00 1.70 -11.84
CA ASP A 123 1.97 2.18 -12.79
C ASP A 123 0.55 1.96 -12.25
N THR A 124 0.39 0.96 -11.38
CA THR A 124 -0.84 0.60 -10.68
C THR A 124 -1.36 1.69 -9.75
N CYS A 125 -0.48 2.55 -9.24
CA CYS A 125 -0.79 3.68 -8.37
C CYS A 125 -1.07 4.96 -9.17
N ALA A 126 -0.84 4.94 -10.49
CA ALA A 126 -1.23 6.04 -11.36
C ALA A 126 -2.77 6.16 -11.41
N TYR A 127 -3.26 7.39 -11.37
CA TYR A 127 -4.69 7.67 -11.34
C TYR A 127 -5.08 8.70 -12.40
N ALA A 128 -6.37 8.71 -12.75
CA ALA A 128 -6.94 9.67 -13.68
C ALA A 128 -7.91 10.60 -12.91
N PRO A 129 -7.56 11.87 -12.65
CA PRO A 129 -8.39 12.78 -11.85
C PRO A 129 -9.83 12.89 -12.34
N GLY A 130 -10.04 12.97 -13.66
CA GLY A 130 -11.38 13.03 -14.26
C GLY A 130 -12.21 11.76 -14.02
N LYS A 131 -11.56 10.58 -14.01
CA LYS A 131 -12.22 9.30 -13.71
C LYS A 131 -12.58 9.24 -12.22
N LEU A 132 -11.69 9.66 -11.33
CA LEU A 132 -11.93 9.72 -9.89
C LEU A 132 -13.13 10.62 -9.56
N ALA A 133 -13.14 11.84 -10.11
CA ALA A 133 -14.22 12.80 -9.93
C ALA A 133 -15.56 12.26 -10.46
N THR A 134 -15.54 11.59 -11.62
CA THR A 134 -16.75 10.98 -12.20
C THR A 134 -17.29 9.81 -11.38
N LEU A 135 -16.39 8.98 -10.84
CA LEU A 135 -16.77 7.78 -10.08
C LEU A 135 -17.25 8.09 -8.67
N ALA A 136 -16.62 9.04 -7.98
CA ALA A 136 -16.79 9.22 -6.54
C ALA A 136 -17.05 10.68 -6.11
N GLY A 137 -16.97 11.66 -7.02
CA GLY A 137 -17.06 13.08 -6.65
C GLY A 137 -15.91 13.55 -5.75
N VAL A 138 -14.79 12.82 -5.72
CA VAL A 138 -13.61 13.12 -4.91
C VAL A 138 -12.60 13.92 -5.73
N THR A 139 -11.96 14.89 -5.08
CA THR A 139 -10.89 15.72 -5.69
C THR A 139 -9.54 15.43 -5.05
N VAL A 140 -8.47 15.75 -5.78
CA VAL A 140 -7.09 15.48 -5.36
C VAL A 140 -6.28 16.75 -5.51
N ASP A 141 -5.56 17.14 -4.46
CA ASP A 141 -4.56 18.19 -4.53
C ASP A 141 -3.16 17.58 -4.43
N GLU A 142 -2.28 18.03 -5.32
CA GLU A 142 -0.90 17.57 -5.34
C GLU A 142 -0.02 18.42 -4.42
N ILE A 143 0.75 17.74 -3.59
CA ILE A 143 1.62 18.33 -2.58
C ILE A 143 3.02 17.78 -2.82
N GLY A 144 4.02 18.66 -2.95
CA GLY A 144 5.41 18.23 -3.06
C GLY A 144 5.87 17.50 -1.80
N LEU A 145 6.67 16.44 -1.94
CA LEU A 145 7.16 15.68 -0.78
C LEU A 145 7.99 16.56 0.17
N GLU A 146 8.79 17.50 -0.35
CA GLU A 146 9.56 18.44 0.47
C GLU A 146 8.66 19.30 1.37
N ARG A 147 7.41 19.59 0.96
CA ARG A 147 6.47 20.33 1.81
C ARG A 147 6.13 19.57 3.09
N LEU A 148 6.03 18.23 3.02
CA LEU A 148 5.86 17.39 4.20
C LEU A 148 7.09 17.49 5.09
N PHE A 149 8.29 17.39 4.52
CA PHE A 149 9.55 17.43 5.27
C PHE A 149 9.80 18.78 5.94
N GLU A 150 9.61 19.89 5.22
CA GLU A 150 9.69 21.24 5.78
C GLU A 150 8.70 21.44 6.92
N THR A 151 7.45 20.98 6.74
CA THR A 151 6.43 21.08 7.78
C THR A 151 6.85 20.28 9.01
N ALA A 152 7.33 19.05 8.83
CA ALA A 152 7.78 18.17 9.90
C ALA A 152 9.00 18.72 10.66
N ARG A 153 10.00 19.26 9.95
CA ARG A 153 11.14 19.95 10.57
C ARG A 153 10.71 21.19 11.37
N GLY A 154 9.64 21.86 10.94
CA GLY A 154 9.08 23.05 11.60
C GLY A 154 8.10 22.77 12.73
N VAL A 155 7.76 21.50 13.02
CA VAL A 155 6.83 21.16 14.11
C VAL A 155 7.46 21.57 15.46
N PRO A 156 6.75 22.32 16.32
CA PRO A 156 7.23 22.64 17.67
C PRO A 156 7.36 21.39 18.55
N ASP A 157 8.37 21.35 19.43
CA ASP A 157 8.60 20.20 20.32
C ASP A 157 7.40 19.84 21.21
N ALA A 158 6.56 20.83 21.55
CA ALA A 158 5.33 20.62 22.30
C ALA A 158 4.31 19.75 21.52
N ASP A 159 4.19 19.97 20.21
CA ASP A 159 3.29 19.18 19.36
C ASP A 159 3.82 17.75 19.20
N VAL A 160 5.14 17.58 19.05
CA VAL A 160 5.77 16.24 18.98
C VAL A 160 5.61 15.49 20.30
N SER A 161 5.74 16.19 21.44
CA SER A 161 5.58 15.60 22.77
C SER A 161 4.19 14.99 22.98
N ALA A 162 3.15 15.61 22.41
CA ALA A 162 1.79 15.07 22.48
C ALA A 162 1.66 13.76 21.66
N VAL A 163 2.27 13.71 20.47
CA VAL A 163 2.31 12.48 19.64
C VAL A 163 3.12 11.39 20.36
N ARG A 164 4.25 11.76 20.98
CA ARG A 164 5.08 10.85 21.77
C ARG A 164 4.31 10.24 22.93
N ALA A 165 3.58 11.07 23.70
CA ALA A 165 2.79 10.59 24.83
C ALA A 165 1.73 9.56 24.41
N LEU A 166 1.06 9.78 23.27
CA LEU A 166 0.12 8.83 22.69
C LEU A 166 0.81 7.50 22.32
N ALA A 167 1.99 7.59 21.70
CA ALA A 167 2.77 6.41 21.34
C ALA A 167 3.24 5.64 22.59
N ASP A 168 3.73 6.32 23.64
CA ASP A 168 4.15 5.69 24.91
C ASP A 168 2.99 4.98 25.63
N GLU A 169 1.75 5.43 25.45
CA GLU A 169 0.56 4.77 26.00
C GLU A 169 0.23 3.47 25.25
N GLN A 170 0.44 3.45 23.94
CA GLN A 170 -0.04 2.39 23.04
C GLN A 170 1.01 1.33 22.71
N LEU A 171 2.29 1.68 22.78
CA LEU A 171 3.40 0.85 22.30
C LEU A 171 4.41 0.55 23.40
N ASP A 172 4.86 -0.71 23.45
CA ASP A 172 6.01 -1.10 24.24
C ASP A 172 7.33 -0.83 23.49
N SER A 173 8.45 -0.81 24.20
CA SER A 173 9.83 -0.78 23.63
C SER A 173 10.21 0.46 22.79
N LEU A 174 9.46 1.56 22.86
CA LEU A 174 9.79 2.81 22.17
C LEU A 174 11.14 3.41 22.60
N ASP A 175 11.59 3.15 23.82
CA ASP A 175 12.88 3.57 24.35
C ASP A 175 14.06 2.75 23.81
N THR A 176 13.79 1.61 23.17
CA THR A 176 14.82 0.69 22.65
C THR A 176 15.26 0.98 21.21
N VAL A 177 14.50 1.81 20.48
CA VAL A 177 14.82 2.20 19.10
C VAL A 177 15.63 3.51 19.07
N ASP A 178 16.18 3.87 17.89
CA ASP A 178 16.91 5.13 17.75
C ASP A 178 15.98 6.33 18.01
N GLN A 179 16.28 7.10 19.05
CA GLN A 179 15.40 8.19 19.50
C GLN A 179 15.40 9.39 18.55
N ALA A 180 16.47 9.61 17.79
CA ALA A 180 16.53 10.72 16.85
C ALA A 180 15.71 10.41 15.58
N GLU A 181 15.77 9.17 15.10
CA GLU A 181 14.94 8.71 13.99
C GLU A 181 13.47 8.61 14.41
N LEU A 182 13.19 8.15 15.65
CA LEU A 182 11.83 8.14 16.20
C LEU A 182 11.23 9.55 16.31
N ASP A 183 11.96 10.52 16.85
CA ASP A 183 11.51 11.93 16.91
C ASP A 183 11.12 12.46 15.51
N ARG A 184 11.94 12.18 14.50
CA ARG A 184 11.64 12.54 13.11
C ARG A 184 10.36 11.86 12.61
N SER A 185 10.16 10.58 12.89
CA SER A 185 8.91 9.87 12.55
C SER A 185 7.70 10.54 13.22
N LEU A 186 7.76 10.84 14.52
CA LEU A 186 6.66 11.48 15.24
C LEU A 186 6.34 12.90 14.71
N ARG A 187 7.36 13.64 14.26
CA ARG A 187 7.18 14.92 13.55
C ARG A 187 6.43 14.76 12.23
N LEU A 188 6.59 13.66 11.51
CA LEU A 188 5.81 13.39 10.29
C LEU A 188 4.32 13.24 10.62
N LYS A 189 3.95 12.60 11.73
CA LYS A 189 2.55 12.51 12.19
C LYS A 189 1.97 13.90 12.39
N ALA A 190 2.63 14.73 13.21
CA ALA A 190 2.18 16.09 13.48
C ALA A 190 2.07 16.93 12.19
N ALA A 191 3.03 16.77 11.26
CA ALA A 191 3.00 17.45 9.97
C ALA A 191 1.81 17.01 9.10
N LEU A 192 1.50 15.71 9.04
CA LEU A 192 0.33 15.19 8.33
C LEU A 192 -0.96 15.76 8.91
N SER A 193 -1.10 15.80 10.24
CA SER A 193 -2.25 16.44 10.90
C SER A 193 -2.36 17.94 10.56
N GLN A 194 -1.25 18.68 10.56
CA GLN A 194 -1.25 20.10 10.20
C GLN A 194 -1.58 20.35 8.72
N ILE A 195 -1.04 19.55 7.81
CA ILE A 195 -1.32 19.64 6.37
C ILE A 195 -2.80 19.28 6.12
N GLY A 196 -3.29 18.24 6.78
CA GLY A 196 -4.69 17.79 6.70
C GLY A 196 -5.66 18.87 7.15
N GLY A 197 -5.44 19.43 8.34
CA GLY A 197 -6.29 20.50 8.86
C GLY A 197 -6.26 21.78 8.02
N LYS A 198 -5.10 22.21 7.52
CA LYS A 198 -4.98 23.41 6.68
C LYS A 198 -5.56 23.21 5.27
N GLY A 199 -5.37 22.03 4.69
CA GLY A 199 -5.85 21.69 3.36
C GLY A 199 -7.31 21.27 3.33
N GLY A 200 -7.87 20.83 4.45
CA GLY A 200 -9.19 20.19 4.51
C GLY A 200 -9.19 18.86 3.77
N TYR A 201 -8.18 18.03 4.03
CA TYR A 201 -8.05 16.69 3.42
C TYR A 201 -8.66 15.62 4.32
N ASP A 202 -9.43 14.71 3.72
CA ASP A 202 -10.08 13.59 4.39
C ASP A 202 -9.25 12.30 4.32
N ALA A 203 -8.30 12.25 3.39
CA ALA A 203 -7.36 11.16 3.22
C ALA A 203 -6.06 11.66 2.55
N PHE A 204 -5.01 10.85 2.63
CA PHE A 204 -3.75 11.08 1.94
C PHE A 204 -3.37 9.90 1.07
N ALA A 205 -2.63 10.19 0.01
CA ALA A 205 -1.84 9.23 -0.73
C ALA A 205 -0.38 9.70 -0.67
N ILE A 206 0.50 8.94 -0.05
CA ILE A 206 1.83 9.40 0.37
C ILE A 206 2.91 8.55 -0.30
N ARG A 207 3.87 9.21 -0.93
CA ARG A 207 5.15 8.61 -1.30
C ARG A 207 5.93 8.31 -0.02
N CYS A 208 5.69 7.13 0.54
CA CYS A 208 6.19 6.73 1.85
C CYS A 208 7.64 6.22 1.84
N TRP A 209 8.25 6.05 0.67
CA TRP A 209 9.65 5.69 0.45
C TRP A 209 10.09 6.11 -0.97
N PRO A 210 11.40 6.18 -1.28
CA PRO A 210 12.54 6.03 -0.36
C PRO A 210 12.89 7.28 0.46
N GLU A 211 12.48 8.47 0.04
CA GLU A 211 13.04 9.76 0.49
C GLU A 211 12.69 10.09 1.94
N THR A 212 11.56 9.58 2.45
CA THR A 212 11.21 9.61 3.88
C THR A 212 12.34 9.03 4.75
N PHE A 213 12.97 7.95 4.29
CA PHE A 213 14.11 7.31 4.96
C PHE A 213 15.44 7.96 4.57
N THR A 214 15.69 8.20 3.28
CA THR A 214 17.04 8.59 2.82
C THR A 214 17.31 10.08 2.93
N GLU A 215 16.31 10.94 2.79
CA GLU A 215 16.46 12.40 2.81
C GLU A 215 15.97 13.01 4.13
N TYR A 216 14.82 12.55 4.62
CA TYR A 216 14.26 13.04 5.88
C TYR A 216 14.81 12.27 7.10
N GLY A 217 14.94 10.94 7.01
CA GLY A 217 15.51 10.09 8.05
C GLY A 217 14.51 9.66 9.12
N GLY A 218 13.24 9.48 8.75
CA GLY A 218 12.19 8.97 9.64
C GLY A 218 11.17 8.16 8.86
N ALA A 219 10.74 7.03 9.41
CA ALA A 219 9.71 6.20 8.78
C ALA A 219 8.33 6.85 8.94
N VAL A 220 7.60 7.00 7.83
CA VAL A 220 6.23 7.55 7.87
C VAL A 220 5.18 6.47 8.21
N CYS A 221 5.58 5.20 8.31
CA CYS A 221 4.66 4.06 8.46
C CYS A 221 3.87 4.08 9.78
N GLY A 222 4.55 4.26 10.92
CA GLY A 222 3.88 4.47 12.21
C GLY A 222 2.96 5.70 12.21
N PRO A 223 3.43 6.88 11.74
CA PRO A 223 2.56 8.04 11.53
C PRO A 223 1.30 7.77 10.70
N VAL A 224 1.41 7.00 9.62
CA VAL A 224 0.28 6.60 8.77
C VAL A 224 -0.68 5.68 9.52
N SER A 225 -0.17 4.76 10.35
CA SER A 225 -1.00 3.95 11.27
C SER A 225 -1.78 4.85 12.24
N MET A 226 -1.12 5.84 12.85
CA MET A 226 -1.78 6.79 13.77
C MET A 226 -2.87 7.63 13.07
N MET A 227 -2.63 8.07 11.83
CA MET A 227 -3.65 8.78 11.05
C MET A 227 -4.84 7.87 10.70
N GLY A 228 -4.58 6.59 10.39
CA GLY A 228 -5.62 5.58 10.14
C GLY A 228 -6.49 5.32 11.38
N GLU A 229 -5.88 5.26 12.56
CA GLU A 229 -6.60 5.17 13.85
C GLU A 229 -7.51 6.39 14.08
N GLU A 230 -7.05 7.59 13.68
CA GLU A 230 -7.82 8.84 13.68
C GLU A 230 -8.88 8.91 12.55
N ARG A 231 -9.08 7.83 11.77
CA ARG A 231 -9.99 7.75 10.62
C ARG A 231 -9.65 8.72 9.48
N VAL A 232 -8.36 8.99 9.29
CA VAL A 232 -7.82 9.71 8.13
C VAL A 232 -6.95 8.72 7.34
N PRO A 233 -7.52 7.99 6.36
CA PRO A 233 -6.78 7.01 5.59
C PRO A 233 -5.56 7.62 4.92
N CYS A 234 -4.44 6.91 4.99
CA CYS A 234 -3.21 7.29 4.33
C CYS A 234 -2.74 6.09 3.50
N ALA A 235 -2.88 6.15 2.18
CA ALA A 235 -2.40 5.12 1.28
C ALA A 235 -0.89 5.31 1.01
N CYS A 236 -0.13 4.22 1.02
CA CYS A 236 1.28 4.24 0.65
C CYS A 236 1.48 4.35 -0.88
N GLU A 237 2.74 4.47 -1.32
CA GLU A 237 3.14 4.56 -2.74
C GLU A 237 2.45 5.69 -3.54
N ALA A 238 1.93 6.71 -2.84
CA ALA A 238 1.07 7.74 -3.43
C ALA A 238 -0.15 7.18 -4.19
N ASP A 239 -0.71 6.05 -3.73
CA ASP A 239 -1.87 5.40 -4.33
C ASP A 239 -3.19 6.12 -4.00
N VAL A 240 -3.64 6.96 -4.94
CA VAL A 240 -4.90 7.71 -4.81
C VAL A 240 -6.13 6.80 -4.87
N TYR A 241 -6.11 5.74 -5.68
CA TYR A 241 -7.24 4.81 -5.75
C TYR A 241 -7.29 3.93 -4.50
N GLY A 242 -6.14 3.59 -3.92
CA GLY A 242 -6.02 2.99 -2.60
C GLY A 242 -6.65 3.88 -1.53
N ALA A 243 -6.31 5.17 -1.49
CA ALA A 243 -6.88 6.13 -0.54
C ALA A 243 -8.41 6.26 -0.70
N LEU A 244 -8.91 6.33 -1.93
CA LEU A 244 -10.36 6.31 -2.21
C LEU A 244 -11.01 5.02 -1.70
N THR A 245 -10.39 3.87 -1.96
CA THR A 245 -10.90 2.57 -1.52
C THR A 245 -10.94 2.48 0.00
N GLN A 246 -9.92 2.97 0.69
CA GLN A 246 -9.93 3.05 2.15
C GLN A 246 -11.04 3.94 2.68
N MET A 247 -11.32 5.10 2.06
CA MET A 247 -12.47 5.94 2.45
C MET A 247 -13.80 5.19 2.29
N ILE A 248 -14.01 4.50 1.16
CA ILE A 248 -15.21 3.70 0.91
C ILE A 248 -15.38 2.62 2.00
N LEU A 249 -14.31 1.86 2.26
CA LEU A 249 -14.33 0.77 3.24
C LEU A 249 -14.49 1.29 4.68
N GLN A 250 -13.92 2.45 4.99
CA GLN A 250 -14.05 3.07 6.30
C GLN A 250 -15.50 3.49 6.58
N GLU A 251 -16.20 4.03 5.57
CA GLU A 251 -17.64 4.31 5.67
C GLU A 251 -18.47 3.03 5.78
N ALA A 252 -18.10 1.98 5.03
CA ALA A 252 -18.81 0.71 5.06
C ALA A 252 -18.67 -0.02 6.40
N ALA A 253 -17.46 -0.03 6.96
CA ALA A 253 -17.13 -0.73 8.20
C ALA A 253 -17.42 0.10 9.45
N GLY A 254 -17.43 1.43 9.33
CA GLY A 254 -17.47 2.33 10.48
C GLY A 254 -16.24 2.17 11.39
N ALA A 255 -15.09 1.77 10.84
CA ALA A 255 -13.86 1.44 11.54
C ALA A 255 -12.62 1.80 10.69
N PRO A 256 -11.41 1.95 11.29
CA PRO A 256 -10.16 2.15 10.55
C PRO A 256 -9.93 1.09 9.46
N VAL A 257 -9.21 1.47 8.39
CA VAL A 257 -8.91 0.58 7.27
C VAL A 257 -7.40 0.54 7.01
N PHE A 258 -6.89 -0.67 6.78
CA PHE A 258 -5.49 -0.94 6.49
C PHE A 258 -5.33 -1.34 5.02
N LEU A 259 -4.53 -0.58 4.25
CA LEU A 259 -4.12 -0.96 2.90
C LEU A 259 -3.04 -2.04 2.98
N THR A 260 -3.27 -3.17 2.32
CA THR A 260 -2.40 -4.34 2.39
C THR A 260 -2.08 -4.92 1.03
N ASP A 261 -0.92 -5.56 0.97
CA ASP A 261 -0.52 -6.47 -0.09
C ASP A 261 -0.98 -7.89 0.24
N LEU A 262 -1.45 -8.61 -0.77
CA LEU A 262 -1.72 -10.04 -0.69
C LEU A 262 -0.43 -10.83 -0.98
N VAL A 263 0.01 -11.60 0.01
CA VAL A 263 1.32 -12.29 0.02
C VAL A 263 1.22 -13.74 -0.39
N ASP A 264 0.16 -14.40 0.07
CA ASP A 264 -0.04 -15.82 -0.11
C ASP A 264 -1.54 -16.13 -0.01
N VAL A 265 -1.96 -17.14 -0.77
CA VAL A 265 -3.30 -17.71 -0.71
C VAL A 265 -3.15 -19.21 -0.80
N ASP A 266 -3.68 -19.92 0.19
CA ASP A 266 -3.74 -21.37 0.21
C ASP A 266 -5.20 -21.81 0.15
N ALA A 267 -5.57 -22.43 -0.97
CA ALA A 267 -6.92 -22.93 -1.19
C ALA A 267 -7.21 -24.25 -0.45
N ALA A 268 -6.17 -24.96 0.00
CA ALA A 268 -6.35 -26.21 0.74
C ALA A 268 -6.87 -25.97 2.16
N ASP A 269 -6.50 -24.85 2.77
CA ASP A 269 -6.94 -24.44 4.11
C ASP A 269 -7.79 -23.15 4.14
N ASP A 270 -8.17 -22.63 2.96
CA ASP A 270 -9.00 -21.43 2.76
C ASP A 270 -8.48 -20.19 3.51
N SER A 271 -7.19 -19.92 3.35
CA SER A 271 -6.53 -18.83 4.06
C SER A 271 -5.68 -17.95 3.16
N ALA A 272 -5.47 -16.72 3.61
CA ALA A 272 -4.66 -15.72 2.94
C ALA A 272 -3.77 -14.98 3.94
N VAL A 273 -2.58 -14.60 3.49
CA VAL A 273 -1.64 -13.78 4.26
C VAL A 273 -1.56 -12.40 3.63
N VAL A 274 -1.73 -11.36 4.44
CA VAL A 274 -1.61 -9.97 4.01
C VAL A 274 -0.56 -9.24 4.83
N TRP A 275 0.09 -8.24 4.23
CA TRP A 275 1.07 -7.42 4.94
C TRP A 275 1.17 -6.01 4.35
N HIS A 276 1.89 -5.12 5.04
CA HIS A 276 2.43 -3.89 4.48
C HIS A 276 3.58 -3.39 5.37
N CYS A 277 4.17 -2.24 5.04
CA CYS A 277 5.30 -1.60 5.72
C CYS A 277 5.10 -1.18 7.20
N GLY A 278 4.03 -1.62 7.87
CA GLY A 278 3.74 -1.30 9.27
C GLY A 278 2.82 -0.09 9.49
N GLN A 279 1.89 0.12 8.55
CA GLN A 279 0.86 1.17 8.62
C GLN A 279 -0.48 0.70 9.21
N ALA A 280 -0.54 -0.50 9.79
CA ALA A 280 -1.78 -1.04 10.35
C ALA A 280 -2.21 -0.22 11.59
N PRO A 281 -3.46 0.25 11.69
CA PRO A 281 -3.98 0.91 12.88
C PRO A 281 -3.85 0.02 14.13
N ILE A 282 -3.56 0.62 15.29
CA ILE A 282 -3.38 -0.12 16.55
C ILE A 282 -4.65 -0.88 16.94
N SER A 283 -5.83 -0.41 16.55
CA SER A 283 -7.10 -1.09 16.79
C SER A 283 -7.24 -2.46 16.09
N MET A 284 -6.37 -2.76 15.12
CA MET A 284 -6.35 -4.05 14.40
C MET A 284 -5.48 -5.11 15.08
N LEU A 285 -4.86 -4.77 16.21
CA LEU A 285 -4.09 -5.71 17.00
C LEU A 285 -4.96 -6.88 17.47
N ALA A 286 -4.38 -8.09 17.50
CA ALA A 286 -5.08 -9.25 18.01
C ALA A 286 -5.43 -9.08 19.50
N GLU A 287 -6.56 -9.65 19.92
CA GLU A 287 -7.03 -9.54 21.31
C GLU A 287 -6.00 -10.10 22.29
N GLY A 288 -5.66 -9.31 23.31
CA GLY A 288 -4.71 -9.68 24.36
C GLY A 288 -3.24 -9.45 24.00
N GLU A 289 -2.92 -9.03 22.77
CA GLU A 289 -1.56 -8.67 22.37
C GLU A 289 -1.23 -7.21 22.72
N ARG A 290 0.07 -6.89 22.72
CA ARG A 290 0.59 -5.53 22.74
C ARG A 290 1.49 -5.30 21.54
N ALA A 291 1.34 -4.14 20.90
CA ALA A 291 2.26 -3.72 19.85
C ALA A 291 3.54 -3.15 20.48
N GLY A 292 4.67 -3.47 19.88
CA GLY A 292 5.97 -2.93 20.27
C GLY A 292 6.60 -2.17 19.12
N ALA A 293 7.29 -1.08 19.43
CA ALA A 293 8.15 -0.40 18.48
C ALA A 293 9.23 -1.37 17.98
N THR A 294 9.51 -1.32 16.68
CA THR A 294 10.51 -2.18 16.06
C THR A 294 11.30 -1.43 15.01
N ILE A 295 12.03 -2.16 14.18
CA ILE A 295 12.84 -1.61 13.10
C ILE A 295 12.25 -2.06 11.77
N HIS A 296 12.00 -1.11 10.88
CA HIS A 296 11.51 -1.35 9.53
C HIS A 296 12.38 -2.40 8.82
N THR A 297 11.75 -3.47 8.35
CA THR A 297 12.42 -4.68 7.84
C THR A 297 13.42 -4.40 6.73
N ASN A 298 13.07 -3.53 5.77
CA ASN A 298 13.92 -3.18 4.63
C ASN A 298 14.83 -1.95 4.84
N ARG A 299 14.43 -0.99 5.68
CA ARG A 299 15.08 0.34 5.77
C ARG A 299 15.88 0.55 7.04
N LYS A 300 15.70 -0.32 8.04
CA LYS A 300 16.45 -0.34 9.30
C LYS A 300 16.31 0.91 10.18
N MET A 301 15.18 1.62 10.07
CA MET A 301 14.79 2.76 10.93
C MET A 301 13.59 2.39 11.83
N PRO A 302 13.35 3.09 12.95
CA PRO A 302 12.21 2.90 13.84
C PRO A 302 10.87 2.84 13.09
N LEU A 303 10.08 1.83 13.45
CA LEU A 303 8.72 1.58 13.00
C LEU A 303 7.78 1.51 14.21
#